data_AF-A0A537Z2W7-F1
#
_entry.id   AF-A0A537Z2W7-F1
#
_cell.length_a   1.000
_cell.length_b   1.000
_cell.length_c   1.000
_cell.angle_alpha   90.00
_cell.angle_beta   90.00
_cell.angle_gamma   90.00
#
_symmetry.space_group_name_H-M   'P 1'
#
loop_
_entity.id
_entity.type
_entity.pdbx_description
1 polymer ?
#
loop_
_entity_poly.entity_id
_entity_poly.type
_entity_poly.pdbx_seq_one_letter_code
_entity_poly.pdbx_strand_id
1 'polypeptide(L)'
;MRVAVLNGANLNVLGRRDPAHYGNLSYSELETRIYAWASDLGLTVRCRQTNSEGQYVDWVHDALDWADGLIVNPGAWTHYSYAIRDALEIVTVPLVEVHLSNIEAREKWRRNSVISDLAAKRIVGQGPEGYREALEFLAAPEVGA
;
A
#
# COMPACT_ATOMS: atom_id res chain seq x y z
N MET A 1 15.48 1.21 8.30
CA MET A 1 14.04 1.29 8.63
C MET A 1 13.34 0.06 8.08
N ARG A 2 12.44 -0.54 8.85
CA ARG A 2 11.64 -1.72 8.50
C ARG A 2 10.26 -1.27 8.00
N VAL A 3 9.82 -1.76 6.86
CA VAL A 3 8.57 -1.32 6.22
C VAL A 3 7.65 -2.49 5.99
N ALA A 4 6.41 -2.36 6.44
CA ALA A 4 5.33 -3.29 6.09
C ALA A 4 4.63 -2.81 4.83
N VAL A 5 4.57 -3.67 3.81
CA VAL A 5 3.82 -3.39 2.57
C VAL A 5 2.62 -4.32 2.52
N LEU A 6 1.43 -3.79 2.76
CA LEU A 6 0.19 -4.55 2.87
C LEU A 6 -0.70 -4.32 1.64
N ASN A 7 -1.05 -5.41 0.97
CA ASN A 7 -1.83 -5.39 -0.27
C ASN A 7 -3.15 -6.15 -0.07
N GLY A 8 -4.25 -5.52 -0.44
CA GLY A 8 -5.59 -6.02 -0.19
C GLY A 8 -6.21 -6.74 -1.38
N ALA A 9 -7.53 -6.70 -1.41
CA ALA A 9 -8.35 -7.53 -2.28
C ALA A 9 -8.00 -7.40 -3.77
N ASN A 10 -7.90 -8.56 -4.43
CA ASN A 10 -7.67 -8.76 -5.86
C ASN A 10 -6.29 -8.38 -6.40
N LEU A 11 -5.33 -7.95 -5.56
CA LEU A 11 -3.98 -7.65 -6.04
C LEU A 11 -3.20 -8.91 -6.46
N ASN A 12 -3.56 -10.09 -5.96
CA ASN A 12 -2.96 -11.36 -6.41
C ASN A 12 -3.23 -11.69 -7.88
N VAL A 13 -4.26 -11.09 -8.50
CA VAL A 13 -4.66 -11.38 -9.88
C VAL A 13 -4.36 -10.25 -10.86
N LEU A 14 -3.43 -9.34 -10.53
CA LEU A 14 -3.03 -8.22 -11.40
C LEU A 14 -2.75 -8.65 -12.85
N GLY A 15 -1.91 -9.68 -13.03
CA GLY A 15 -1.54 -10.19 -14.37
C GLY A 15 -2.60 -11.07 -15.05
N ARG A 16 -3.80 -11.23 -14.47
CA ARG A 16 -4.91 -11.97 -15.11
C ARG A 16 -5.98 -11.07 -15.72
N ARG A 17 -5.87 -9.75 -15.53
CA ARG A 17 -6.80 -8.77 -16.13
C ARG A 17 -6.32 -8.38 -17.52
N ASP A 18 -7.25 -7.89 -18.35
CA ASP A 18 -6.95 -7.45 -19.71
C ASP A 18 -5.70 -6.53 -19.73
N PRO A 19 -4.62 -6.94 -20.43
CA PRO A 19 -3.37 -6.19 -20.49
C PRO A 19 -3.55 -4.74 -20.94
N ALA A 20 -4.61 -4.45 -21.71
CA ALA A 20 -4.92 -3.11 -22.21
C ALA A 20 -5.17 -2.08 -21.08
N HIS A 21 -5.49 -2.54 -19.87
CA HIS A 21 -5.81 -1.65 -18.74
C HIS A 21 -4.77 -1.63 -17.62
N TYR A 22 -4.02 -2.72 -17.39
CA TYR A 22 -3.14 -2.86 -16.21
C TYR A 22 -1.71 -3.32 -16.54
N GLY A 23 -1.40 -3.54 -17.83
CA GLY A 23 -0.13 -4.13 -18.26
C GLY A 23 -0.02 -5.61 -17.86
N ASN A 24 1.09 -6.26 -18.23
CA ASN A 24 1.34 -7.68 -17.94
C ASN A 24 1.96 -7.92 -16.55
N LEU A 25 1.80 -7.00 -15.61
CA LEU A 25 2.47 -7.05 -14.32
C LEU A 25 1.80 -8.06 -13.38
N SER A 26 2.54 -9.07 -12.96
CA SER A 26 2.10 -10.00 -11.91
C SER A 26 2.35 -9.44 -10.51
N TYR A 27 1.66 -9.98 -9.49
CA TYR A 27 1.92 -9.60 -8.11
C TYR A 27 3.35 -9.93 -7.66
N SER A 28 3.90 -11.07 -8.10
CA SER A 28 5.26 -11.47 -7.76
C SER A 28 6.31 -10.57 -8.42
N GLU A 29 6.05 -10.06 -9.63
CA GLU A 29 6.90 -9.06 -10.28
C GLU A 29 6.85 -7.72 -9.54
N LEU A 30 5.66 -7.29 -9.10
CA LEU A 30 5.53 -6.09 -8.27
C LEU A 30 6.32 -6.23 -6.97
N GLU A 31 6.16 -7.35 -6.27
CA GLU A 31 6.89 -7.64 -5.03
C GLU A 31 8.41 -7.66 -5.25
N THR A 32 8.89 -8.29 -6.33
CA THR A 32 10.31 -8.31 -6.69
C THR A 32 10.86 -6.90 -6.88
N ARG A 33 10.11 -6.01 -7.55
CA ARG A 33 10.50 -4.61 -7.74
C ARG A 33 10.55 -3.85 -6.42
N ILE A 34 9.55 -4.06 -5.55
CA ILE A 34 9.50 -3.44 -4.23
C ILE A 34 10.72 -3.82 -3.39
N TYR A 35 11.11 -5.10 -3.38
CA TYR A 35 12.32 -5.53 -2.68
C TYR A 35 13.60 -4.92 -3.27
N ALA A 36 13.70 -4.83 -4.59
CA ALA A 36 14.84 -4.19 -5.24
C ALA A 36 14.95 -2.69 -4.87
N TRP A 37 13.86 -1.93 -5.01
CA TRP A 37 13.83 -0.51 -4.63
C TRP A 37 14.10 -0.29 -3.14
N ALA A 38 13.55 -1.15 -2.28
CA ALA A 38 13.82 -1.09 -0.85
C ALA A 38 15.30 -1.31 -0.54
N SER A 39 15.93 -2.31 -1.18
CA SER A 39 17.36 -2.58 -1.05
C SER A 39 18.20 -1.38 -1.49
N ASP A 40 17.87 -0.75 -2.62
CA ASP A 40 18.56 0.45 -3.12
C ASP A 40 18.47 1.64 -2.14
N LEU A 41 17.37 1.72 -1.39
CA LEU A 41 17.11 2.75 -0.38
C LEU A 41 17.58 2.38 1.03
N GLY A 42 18.22 1.23 1.23
CA GLY A 42 18.66 0.77 2.55
C GLY A 42 17.51 0.41 3.51
N LEU A 43 16.36 0.02 2.95
CA LEU A 43 15.16 -0.38 3.68
C LEU A 43 15.02 -1.90 3.74
N THR A 44 14.47 -2.41 4.85
CA THR A 44 14.05 -3.81 4.96
C THR A 44 12.53 -3.86 4.81
N VAL A 45 12.03 -4.52 3.76
CA VAL A 45 10.59 -4.62 3.49
C VAL A 45 10.06 -6.03 3.76
N ARG A 46 8.81 -6.12 4.24
CA ARG A 46 8.00 -7.34 4.20
C ARG A 46 6.71 -7.07 3.43
N CYS A 47 6.58 -7.66 2.24
CA CYS A 47 5.34 -7.60 1.47
C CYS A 47 4.37 -8.72 1.89
N ARG A 48 3.08 -8.37 1.97
CA ARG A 48 2.00 -9.34 2.19
C ARG A 48 0.79 -8.97 1.33
N GLN A 49 0.07 -9.98 0.83
CA GLN A 49 -1.19 -9.78 0.11
C GLN A 49 -2.25 -10.77 0.57
N THR A 50 -3.48 -10.27 0.76
CA THR A 50 -4.63 -11.12 1.09
C THR A 50 -5.92 -10.65 0.45
N ASN A 51 -6.85 -11.60 0.29
CA ASN A 51 -8.25 -11.35 -0.07
C ASN A 51 -9.19 -11.47 1.15
N SER A 52 -8.65 -11.69 2.36
CA SER A 52 -9.40 -11.75 3.61
C SER A 52 -9.19 -10.48 4.43
N GLU A 53 -10.28 -9.75 4.69
CA GLU A 53 -10.24 -8.50 5.45
C GLU A 53 -9.70 -8.71 6.88
N GLY A 54 -10.16 -9.75 7.57
CA GLY A 54 -9.66 -10.08 8.91
C GLY A 54 -8.16 -10.37 8.94
N GLN A 55 -7.63 -11.06 7.92
CA GLN A 55 -6.18 -11.30 7.83
C GLN A 55 -5.40 -10.01 7.57
N TYR A 56 -5.97 -9.06 6.81
CA TYR A 56 -5.35 -7.76 6.61
C TYR A 56 -5.27 -6.99 7.93
N VAL A 57 -6.35 -7.00 8.72
CA VAL A 57 -6.38 -6.41 10.07
C VAL A 57 -5.32 -7.05 10.97
N ASP A 58 -5.23 -8.39 11.00
CA ASP A 58 -4.21 -9.09 11.78
C ASP A 58 -2.79 -8.68 11.39
N TRP A 59 -2.54 -8.42 10.10
CA TRP A 59 -1.24 -7.93 9.62
C TRP A 59 -0.96 -6.48 9.96
N VAL A 60 -1.99 -5.65 10.08
CA VAL A 60 -1.85 -4.29 10.60
C VAL A 60 -1.44 -4.37 12.07
N HIS A 61 -2.12 -5.20 12.88
CA HIS A 61 -1.76 -5.40 14.29
C HIS A 61 -0.34 -5.94 14.46
N ASP A 62 0.05 -6.97 13.70
CA ASP A 62 1.41 -7.51 13.69
C ASP A 62 2.46 -6.44 13.31
N ALA A 63 2.12 -5.51 12.42
CA ALA A 63 3.04 -4.44 12.03
C ALA A 63 3.32 -3.44 13.17
N LEU A 64 2.45 -3.30 14.16
CA LEU A 64 2.65 -2.38 15.30
C LEU A 64 3.89 -2.75 16.12
N ASP A 65 4.27 -4.04 16.15
CA ASP A 65 5.38 -4.53 16.95
C ASP A 65 6.76 -4.28 16.30
N TRP A 66 6.81 -4.05 14.98
CA TRP A 66 8.08 -4.08 14.25
C TRP A 66 8.20 -3.12 13.07
N ALA A 67 7.12 -2.59 12.52
CA ALA A 67 7.23 -1.70 11.37
C ALA A 67 7.60 -0.30 11.83
N ASP A 68 8.59 0.29 11.17
CA ASP A 68 8.97 1.69 11.34
C ASP A 68 8.25 2.59 10.30
N GLY A 69 7.50 1.99 9.36
CA GLY A 69 6.66 2.65 8.36
C GLY A 69 5.75 1.67 7.62
N LEU A 70 4.59 2.13 7.15
CA LEU A 70 3.58 1.32 6.45
C LEU A 70 3.32 1.85 5.03
N ILE A 71 3.26 0.94 4.07
CA ILE A 71 2.71 1.19 2.73
C ILE A 71 1.47 0.30 2.58
N VAL A 72 0.32 0.91 2.32
CA VAL A 72 -0.96 0.20 2.22
C VAL A 72 -1.59 0.40 0.85
N ASN A 73 -1.98 -0.70 0.22
CA ASN A 73 -2.90 -0.71 -0.91
C ASN A 73 -4.04 -1.68 -0.59
N PRO A 74 -5.10 -1.24 0.13
CA PRO A 74 -6.21 -2.12 0.50
C PRO A 74 -7.05 -2.62 -0.69
N GLY A 75 -6.78 -2.15 -1.92
CA GLY A 75 -7.61 -2.45 -3.08
C GLY A 75 -9.02 -1.88 -2.92
N ALA A 76 -10.04 -2.71 -3.07
CA ALA A 76 -11.43 -2.26 -2.95
C ALA A 76 -11.80 -1.79 -1.53
N TRP A 77 -11.12 -2.31 -0.49
CA TRP A 77 -11.45 -2.01 0.90
C TRP A 77 -11.21 -0.56 1.29
N THR A 78 -10.33 0.15 0.58
CA THR A 78 -10.13 1.60 0.72
C THR A 78 -11.45 2.36 0.73
N HIS A 79 -12.46 1.88 0.00
CA HIS A 79 -13.68 2.64 -0.23
C HIS A 79 -14.77 2.41 0.83
N TYR A 80 -14.64 1.39 1.69
CA TYR A 80 -15.74 0.99 2.59
C TYR A 80 -15.34 0.26 3.87
N SER A 81 -14.11 -0.22 4.02
CA SER A 81 -13.71 -1.02 5.19
C SER A 81 -13.34 -0.11 6.37
N TYR A 82 -14.31 0.17 7.22
CA TYR A 82 -14.05 0.82 8.51
C TYR A 82 -13.29 -0.12 9.46
N ALA A 83 -13.40 -1.44 9.30
CA ALA A 83 -12.58 -2.39 10.06
C ALA A 83 -11.07 -2.20 9.79
N ILE A 84 -10.67 -2.02 8.52
CA ILE A 84 -9.27 -1.71 8.18
C ILE A 84 -8.91 -0.28 8.61
N ARG A 85 -9.82 0.70 8.49
CA ARG A 85 -9.58 2.06 8.99
C ARG A 85 -9.23 2.04 10.48
N ASP A 86 -10.06 1.43 11.31
CA ASP A 86 -9.89 1.43 12.76
C ASP A 86 -8.62 0.66 13.17
N ALA A 87 -8.27 -0.41 12.44
CA ALA A 87 -6.99 -1.09 12.62
C ALA A 87 -5.79 -0.19 12.30
N LEU A 88 -5.90 0.67 11.28
CA LEU A 88 -4.84 1.60 10.88
C LEU A 88 -4.79 2.85 11.77
N GLU A 89 -5.89 3.24 12.42
CA GLU A 89 -5.96 4.45 13.26
C GLU A 89 -5.00 4.39 14.46
N ILE A 90 -4.68 3.19 14.96
CA ILE A 90 -3.74 2.98 16.06
C ILE A 90 -2.27 2.91 15.61
N VAL A 91 -1.99 2.99 14.31
CA VAL A 91 -0.62 3.00 13.77
C VAL A 91 0.01 4.37 14.04
N THR A 92 1.14 4.39 14.76
CA THR A 92 1.85 5.62 15.13
C THR A 92 3.01 5.98 14.20
N VAL A 93 3.40 5.06 13.32
CA VAL A 93 4.46 5.26 12.32
C VAL A 93 3.90 5.81 11.01
N PRO A 94 4.72 6.45 10.15
CA PRO A 94 4.23 7.01 8.90
C PRO A 94 3.54 5.96 7.99
N LEU A 95 2.35 6.31 7.52
CA LEU A 95 1.53 5.49 6.63
C LEU A 95 1.39 6.13 5.25
N VAL A 96 1.65 5.37 4.19
CA VAL A 96 1.47 5.80 2.79
C VAL A 96 0.39 4.97 2.12
N GLU A 97 -0.66 5.62 1.64
CA GLU A 97 -1.72 4.98 0.85
C GLU A 97 -1.32 4.96 -0.64
N VAL A 98 -1.33 3.78 -1.26
CA VAL A 98 -0.95 3.57 -2.67
C VAL A 98 -2.10 2.95 -3.46
N HIS A 99 -2.37 3.50 -4.64
CA HIS A 99 -3.28 2.93 -5.63
C HIS A 99 -2.58 2.85 -6.99
N LEU A 100 -2.48 1.64 -7.55
CA LEU A 100 -1.89 1.41 -8.87
C LEU A 100 -2.62 2.20 -9.97
N SER A 101 -3.96 2.15 -9.98
CA SER A 101 -4.79 2.88 -10.95
C SER A 101 -5.16 4.26 -10.46
N ASN A 102 -5.44 5.19 -11.38
CA ASN A 102 -6.03 6.46 -11.03
C ASN A 102 -7.50 6.26 -10.59
N ILE A 103 -7.74 6.15 -9.28
CA ILE A 103 -9.08 5.95 -8.72
C ILE A 103 -9.96 7.21 -8.81
N GLU A 104 -9.37 8.37 -9.05
CA GLU A 104 -10.09 9.65 -9.19
C GLU A 104 -10.76 9.77 -10.57
N ALA A 105 -10.14 9.18 -11.60
CA ALA A 105 -10.69 9.09 -12.96
C ALA A 105 -11.79 8.01 -13.10
N ARG A 106 -12.15 7.33 -12.01
CA ARG A 106 -13.08 6.19 -11.99
C ARG A 106 -14.44 6.54 -11.39
N GLU A 107 -15.26 5.52 -11.16
CA GLU A 107 -16.62 5.63 -10.59
C GLU A 107 -16.61 6.44 -9.29
N LYS A 108 -17.66 7.24 -9.03
CA LYS A 108 -17.72 8.17 -7.88
C LYS A 108 -17.36 7.52 -6.54
N TRP A 109 -17.80 6.28 -6.31
CA TRP A 109 -17.53 5.55 -5.06
C TRP A 109 -16.05 5.23 -4.85
N ARG A 110 -15.26 5.08 -5.93
CA ARG A 110 -13.81 4.83 -5.83
C ARG A 110 -13.00 6.07 -5.46
N ARG A 111 -13.61 7.24 -5.54
CA ARG A 111 -12.98 8.50 -5.15
C ARG A 111 -12.99 8.70 -3.64
N ASN A 112 -13.86 7.97 -2.93
CA ASN A 112 -13.92 7.99 -1.48
C ASN A 112 -12.90 7.00 -0.91
N SER A 113 -12.02 7.47 -0.03
CA SER A 113 -11.14 6.62 0.77
C SER A 113 -11.52 6.82 2.23
N VAL A 114 -11.82 5.73 2.92
CA VAL A 114 -12.08 5.75 4.37
C VAL A 114 -10.79 5.75 5.18
N ILE A 115 -9.62 5.79 4.54
CA ILE A 115 -8.31 5.79 5.22
C ILE A 115 -7.43 6.98 4.83
N SER A 116 -7.85 7.81 3.87
CA SER A 116 -6.98 8.87 3.31
C SER A 116 -6.58 9.93 4.34
N ASP A 117 -7.41 10.14 5.36
CA ASP A 117 -7.13 11.06 6.47
C ASP A 117 -6.11 10.52 7.47
N LEU A 118 -5.85 9.21 7.46
CA LEU A 118 -4.81 8.57 8.27
C LEU A 118 -3.44 8.57 7.56
N ALA A 119 -3.42 8.76 6.24
CA ALA A 119 -2.20 8.64 5.44
C ALA A 119 -1.36 9.93 5.47
N ALA A 120 -0.08 9.80 5.81
CA ALA A 120 0.89 10.88 5.70
C ALA A 120 1.14 11.29 4.23
N LYS A 121 0.99 10.34 3.31
CA LYS A 121 1.05 10.57 1.87
C LYS A 121 0.11 9.63 1.13
N ARG A 122 -0.49 10.13 0.04
CA ARG A 122 -1.36 9.35 -0.85
C ARG A 122 -0.84 9.41 -2.28
N ILE A 123 -0.63 8.25 -2.89
CA ILE A 123 -0.07 8.11 -4.24
C ILE A 123 -1.05 7.30 -5.09
N VAL A 124 -1.55 7.90 -6.17
CA VAL A 124 -2.65 7.35 -6.96
C VAL A 124 -2.31 7.41 -8.44
N GLY A 125 -2.47 6.29 -9.15
CA GLY A 125 -2.37 6.24 -10.61
C GLY A 125 -0.95 6.17 -11.17
N GLN A 126 0.06 5.98 -10.33
CA GLN A 126 1.46 5.85 -10.76
C GLN A 126 1.86 4.41 -11.14
N GLY A 127 0.91 3.48 -11.17
CA GLY A 127 1.22 2.06 -11.37
C GLY A 127 2.23 1.58 -10.32
N PRO A 128 3.17 0.69 -10.69
CA PRO A 128 4.18 0.13 -9.77
C PRO A 128 5.10 1.19 -9.16
N GLU A 129 5.40 2.26 -9.90
CA GLU A 129 6.29 3.33 -9.42
C GLU A 129 5.70 4.06 -8.20
N GLY A 130 4.38 3.97 -7.98
CA GLY A 130 3.78 4.50 -6.75
C GLY A 130 4.31 3.83 -5.48
N TYR A 131 4.72 2.56 -5.54
CA TYR A 131 5.37 1.90 -4.40
C TYR A 131 6.81 2.38 -4.22
N ARG A 132 7.53 2.65 -5.31
CA ARG A 132 8.87 3.24 -5.25
C ARG A 132 8.82 4.62 -4.61
N GLU A 133 7.91 5.48 -5.06
CA GLU A 133 7.71 6.81 -4.49
C GLU A 133 7.30 6.76 -3.02
N ALA A 134 6.51 5.76 -2.62
CA ALA A 134 6.18 5.52 -1.21
C ALA A 134 7.40 5.14 -0.37
N LEU A 135 8.27 4.26 -0.88
CA LEU A 135 9.52 3.89 -0.22
C LEU A 135 10.48 5.08 -0.12
N GLU A 136 10.60 5.89 -1.17
CA GLU A 136 11.42 7.10 -1.19
C GLU A 136 10.91 8.13 -0.16
N PHE A 137 9.60 8.31 -0.04
CA PHE A 137 9.00 9.16 0.97
C PHE A 137 9.35 8.69 2.39
N LEU A 138 9.24 7.39 2.66
CA LEU A 138 9.57 6.85 3.98
C LEU A 138 11.08 6.84 4.27
N ALA A 139 11.93 6.75 3.24
CA ALA A 139 13.39 6.79 3.39
C ALA A 139 13.93 8.21 3.62
N ALA A 140 13.15 9.25 3.29
CA ALA A 140 13.57 10.63 3.46
C ALA A 140 13.74 10.94 4.96
N PRO A 141 14.88 11.56 5.37
CA PRO A 141 15.05 12.00 6.74
C PRO A 141 13.99 13.05 7.09
N GLU A 142 13.43 12.99 8.30
CA GLU A 142 12.51 14.01 8.79
C GLU A 142 13.18 15.39 8.71
N VAL A 143 12.60 16.29 7.92
CA VAL A 143 13.05 17.67 7.85
C VAL A 143 12.52 18.39 9.09
N GLY A 144 13.32 18.36 10.16
CA GLY A 144 13.17 19.24 11.32
C GLY A 144 12.17 18.79 12.38
N ALA A 145 12.71 18.39 13.54
CA ALA A 145 12.13 18.65 14.85
C ALA A 145 12.76 19.92 15.42
#